data_AF-A0A7C3C6L9-F1
#
_entry.id   AF-A0A7C3C6L9-F1
#
_cell.length_a   1.000
_cell.length_b   1.000
_cell.length_c   1.000
_cell.angle_alpha   90.00
_cell.angle_beta   90.00
_cell.angle_gamma   90.00
#
_symmetry.space_group_name_H-M   'P 1'
#
loop_
_entity.id
_entity.type
_entity.pdbx_description
1 polymer ?
#
loop_
_entity_poly.entity_id
_entity_poly.type
_entity_poly.pdbx_seq_one_letter_code
_entity_poly.pdbx_strand_id
1 'polypeptide(L)'
;MFDYSLLHWTAFLSAAVLLNIAPGPDIAYIVGQTLRGGRRAGVAAMTGVWLGAFGHVLMAAAGLSAVLLASATVFTVVKWVGAAYLV
;
A
#
# COMPACT_ATOMS: atom_id res chain seq x y z
N MET A 1 15.03 -16.19 18.75
CA MET A 1 15.80 -15.18 17.99
C MET A 1 15.73 -15.65 16.54
N PHE A 2 15.25 -14.83 15.61
CA PHE A 2 14.97 -15.29 14.24
C PHE A 2 16.23 -15.83 13.55
N ASP A 3 16.18 -17.06 13.04
CA ASP A 3 17.27 -17.67 12.27
C ASP A 3 17.24 -17.13 10.83
N TYR A 4 17.91 -16.02 10.58
CA TYR A 4 18.02 -15.42 9.24
C TYR A 4 19.02 -16.18 8.37
N SER A 5 18.58 -17.33 7.83
CA SER A 5 19.37 -18.12 6.88
C SER A 5 19.48 -17.44 5.51
N LEU A 6 20.42 -17.90 4.67
CA LEU A 6 20.61 -17.39 3.31
C LEU A 6 19.33 -17.47 2.47
N LEU A 7 18.49 -18.50 2.70
CA LEU A 7 17.18 -18.64 2.08
C LEU A 7 16.21 -17.51 2.45
N HIS A 8 16.25 -17.01 3.69
CA HIS A 8 15.39 -15.90 4.11
C HIS A 8 15.72 -14.62 3.33
N TRP A 9 17.02 -14.31 3.20
CA TRP A 9 17.46 -13.12 2.48
C TRP A 9 17.21 -13.21 0.99
N THR A 10 17.44 -14.37 0.37
CA THR A 10 17.16 -14.53 -1.07
C THR A 10 15.66 -14.48 -1.36
N ALA A 11 14.82 -15.10 -0.54
CA ALA A 11 13.36 -15.00 -0.66
C ALA A 11 12.85 -13.57 -0.45
N PHE A 12 13.33 -12.87 0.59
CA PHE A 12 12.97 -11.47 0.84
C PHE A 12 13.39 -10.56 -0.31
N LEU A 13 14.65 -10.62 -0.75
CA LEU A 13 15.16 -9.74 -1.80
C LEU A 13 14.47 -10.00 -3.14
N SER A 14 14.23 -11.26 -3.50
CA SER A 14 13.50 -11.60 -4.72
C SER A 14 12.06 -11.08 -4.69
N ALA A 15 11.32 -11.30 -3.60
CA ALA A 15 9.98 -10.75 -3.43
C ALA A 15 9.98 -9.22 -3.45
N ALA A 16 10.93 -8.58 -2.75
CA ALA A 16 11.04 -7.13 -2.71
C ALA A 16 11.31 -6.54 -4.11
N VAL A 17 12.21 -7.14 -4.89
CA VAL A 17 12.47 -6.72 -6.28
C VAL A 17 11.23 -6.91 -7.12
N LEU A 18 10.61 -8.09 -7.10
CA LEU A 18 9.42 -8.38 -7.92
C LEU A 18 8.25 -7.44 -7.59
N LEU A 19 8.06 -7.09 -6.32
CA LEU A 19 6.99 -6.18 -5.89
C LEU A 19 7.28 -4.70 -6.19
N ASN A 20 8.56 -4.28 -6.21
CA ASN A 20 8.93 -2.86 -6.37
C ASN A 20 9.45 -2.50 -7.78
N ILE A 21 9.66 -3.48 -8.67
CA ILE A 21 10.16 -3.20 -10.03
C ILE A 21 9.14 -2.43 -10.87
N ALA A 22 7.85 -2.72 -10.68
CA ALA A 22 6.78 -2.00 -11.34
C ALA A 22 6.42 -0.76 -10.52
N PRO A 23 6.26 0.42 -11.14
CA PRO A 23 5.72 1.57 -10.44
C PRO A 23 4.32 1.20 -9.93
N GLY A 24 4.12 1.36 -8.61
CA GLY A 24 2.80 1.17 -8.02
C GLY A 24 1.76 2.13 -8.62
N PRO A 25 0.45 1.87 -8.43
CA PRO A 25 -0.63 2.67 -9.00
C PRO A 25 -0.51 4.16 -8.63
N ASP A 26 -0.05 4.47 -7.42
CA ASP A 26 0.17 5.84 -6.95
C ASP A 26 1.22 6.59 -7.76
N ILE A 27 2.38 5.96 -8.00
CA ILE A 27 3.47 6.56 -8.78
C ILE A 27 3.03 6.72 -10.23
N ALA A 28 2.39 5.69 -10.81
CA ALA A 28 1.86 5.75 -12.16
C ALA A 28 0.83 6.89 -12.32
N TYR A 29 -0.06 7.08 -11.33
CA TYR A 29 -1.03 8.17 -11.31
C TYR A 29 -0.37 9.55 -11.22
N ILE A 30 0.57 9.75 -10.29
CA ILE A 30 1.29 11.02 -10.11
C ILE A 30 2.06 11.38 -11.39
N VAL A 31 2.78 10.42 -11.98
CA VAL A 31 3.50 10.62 -13.25
C VAL A 31 2.53 10.94 -14.37
N GLY A 32 1.44 10.18 -14.51
CA GLY A 32 0.41 10.43 -15.52
C GLY A 32 -0.18 11.83 -15.41
N GLN A 33 -0.47 12.30 -14.19
CA GLN A 33 -0.98 13.64 -13.95
C GLN A 33 0.08 14.72 -14.20
N THR A 34 1.35 14.44 -13.88
CA THR A 34 2.48 15.33 -14.18
C THR A 34 2.68 15.48 -15.68
N LEU A 35 2.60 14.39 -16.45
CA LEU A 35 2.75 14.39 -17.90
C LEU A 35 1.58 15.11 -18.60
N ARG A 36 0.35 14.95 -18.09
CA ARG A 36 -0.85 15.56 -18.68
C ARG A 36 -1.05 17.03 -18.29
N GLY A 37 -0.72 17.41 -17.06
CA GLY A 37 -1.04 18.73 -16.49
C GLY A 37 0.17 19.50 -15.95
N GLY A 38 1.38 19.02 -16.20
CA GLY A 38 2.63 19.62 -15.73
C GLY A 38 2.86 19.45 -14.22
N ARG A 39 3.91 20.12 -13.72
CA ARG A 39 4.38 19.99 -12.33
C ARG A 39 3.30 20.27 -11.29
N ARG A 40 2.45 21.28 -11.50
CA ARG A 40 1.40 21.64 -10.53
C ARG A 40 0.38 20.52 -10.36
N ALA A 41 -0.05 19.91 -11.46
CA ALA A 41 -0.99 18.80 -11.44
C ALA A 41 -0.38 17.55 -10.76
N GLY A 42 0.90 17.29 -11.03
CA GLY A 42 1.67 16.24 -10.35
C GLY A 42 1.77 16.44 -8.83
N VAL A 43 2.10 17.65 -8.38
CA VAL A 43 2.18 17.98 -6.94
C VAL A 43 0.81 17.82 -6.27
N ALA A 44 -0.28 18.24 -6.92
CA ALA A 44 -1.63 18.05 -6.39
C ALA A 44 -2.02 16.56 -6.27
N ALA A 45 -1.65 15.74 -7.26
CA ALA A 45 -1.84 14.28 -7.18
C ALA A 45 -1.03 13.67 -6.04
N MET A 46 0.24 14.06 -5.90
CA MET A 46 1.13 13.59 -4.85
C MET A 46 0.58 13.93 -3.45
N THR A 47 0.15 15.17 -3.22
CA THR A 47 -0.42 15.55 -1.93
C THR A 47 -1.72 14.81 -1.62
N GLY A 48 -2.57 14.60 -2.63
CA GLY A 48 -3.79 13.79 -2.48
C GLY A 48 -3.48 12.35 -2.05
N VAL A 49 -2.53 11.69 -2.73
CA VAL A 49 -2.06 10.34 -2.35
C VAL A 49 -1.52 10.32 -0.93
N TRP A 50 -0.67 11.28 -0.56
CA TRP A 50 -0.08 11.36 0.78
C TRP A 50 -1.13 11.58 1.88
N LEU A 51 -2.13 12.43 1.63
CA LEU A 51 -3.22 12.65 2.59
C LEU A 51 -4.05 11.38 2.80
N GLY A 52 -4.33 10.63 1.72
CA GLY A 52 -5.00 9.33 1.81
C GLY A 52 -4.18 8.31 2.63
N ALA A 53 -2.89 8.18 2.31
CA ALA A 53 -1.98 7.30 3.04
C ALA A 53 -1.87 7.69 4.52
N PHE A 54 -1.79 8.99 4.82
CA PHE A 54 -1.76 9.49 6.18
C PHE A 54 -3.04 9.15 6.95
N GLY A 55 -4.21 9.32 6.34
CA GLY A 55 -5.49 8.90 6.93
C GLY A 55 -5.52 7.40 7.24
N HIS A 56 -5.04 6.56 6.32
CA HIS A 56 -4.92 5.11 6.55
C HIS A 56 -3.99 4.80 7.74
N VAL A 57 -2.82 5.44 7.81
CA VAL A 57 -1.86 5.27 8.92
C VAL A 57 -2.48 5.70 10.25
N LEU A 58 -3.22 6.81 10.29
CA LEU A 58 -3.93 7.26 11.49
C LEU A 58 -4.97 6.24 11.95
N MET A 59 -5.75 5.65 11.03
CA MET A 59 -6.72 4.60 11.37
C MET A 59 -6.01 3.35 11.92
N ALA A 60 -4.90 2.94 11.30
CA ALA A 60 -4.09 1.82 11.80
C ALA A 60 -3.55 2.10 13.21
N ALA A 61 -3.00 3.30 13.44
CA ALA A 61 -2.48 3.74 14.73
C ALA A 61 -3.58 3.86 15.80
N ALA A 62 -4.78 4.29 15.43
CA ALA A 62 -5.94 4.36 16.31
C ALA A 62 -6.49 2.97 16.72
N GLY A 63 -5.98 1.88 16.13
CA GLY A 63 -6.28 0.52 16.55
C GLY A 63 -7.09 -0.29 15.54
N LEU A 64 -7.28 0.18 14.30
CA LEU A 64 -7.94 -0.62 13.25
C LEU A 64 -7.25 -1.98 13.06
N SER A 65 -5.91 -2.02 13.11
CA SER A 65 -5.13 -3.26 13.02
C SER A 65 -5.41 -4.23 14.18
N ALA A 66 -5.66 -3.71 15.38
CA ALA A 66 -5.98 -4.53 16.54
C ALA A 66 -7.36 -5.18 16.40
N VAL A 67 -8.35 -4.46 15.85
CA VAL A 67 -9.67 -5.02 15.55
C VAL A 67 -9.59 -6.16 14.53
N LEU A 68 -8.78 -5.98 13.48
CA LEU A 68 -8.58 -7.03 12.46
C LEU A 68 -7.87 -8.26 13.04
N LEU A 69 -6.90 -8.08 13.94
CA LEU A 69 -6.22 -9.18 14.63
C LEU A 69 -7.14 -9.94 15.60
N ALA A 70 -8.08 -9.23 16.23
CA ALA A 70 -8.98 -9.82 17.22
C ALA A 70 -10.11 -10.67 16.61
N SER A 71 -10.47 -10.47 15.33
CA SER A 71 -11.61 -11.17 14.71
C SER A 71 -11.35 -11.62 13.27
N ALA A 72 -11.32 -12.94 13.08
CA ALA A 72 -11.24 -13.57 11.76
C ALA A 72 -12.44 -13.23 10.85
N THR A 73 -13.64 -13.04 11.43
CA THR A 73 -14.83 -12.66 10.68
C THR A 73 -14.69 -11.24 10.12
N VAL A 74 -14.26 -10.28 10.95
CA VAL A 74 -14.04 -8.89 10.49
C VAL A 74 -12.96 -8.85 9.42
N PHE A 75 -11.85 -9.56 9.61
CA PHE A 75 -10.79 -9.64 8.61
C PHE A 75 -11.31 -10.24 7.28
N THR A 76 -12.11 -11.30 7.33
CA THR A 76 -12.74 -11.90 6.14
C THR A 76 -13.67 -10.93 5.43
N VAL A 77 -14.50 -10.19 6.16
CA VAL A 77 -15.39 -9.17 5.58
C VAL A 77 -14.58 -8.09 4.86
N VAL A 78 -13.54 -7.57 5.51
CA VAL A 78 -12.67 -6.54 4.90
C VAL A 78 -12.00 -7.06 3.63
N LYS A 79 -11.56 -8.33 3.60
CA LYS A 79 -11.01 -8.95 2.38
C LYS A 79 -12.01 -8.96 1.23
N TRP A 80 -13.26 -9.35 1.48
CA TRP A 80 -14.29 -9.39 0.44
C TRP A 80 -14.72 -8.00 -0.02
N VAL A 81 -14.80 -7.04 0.91
CA VAL A 81 -15.04 -5.62 0.55
C VAL A 81 -13.88 -5.09 -0.32
N GLY A 82 -12.64 -5.38 0.05
CA GLY A 82 -11.47 -5.01 -0.75
C GLY A 82 -11.47 -5.66 -2.14
N ALA A 83 -11.83 -6.93 -2.24
CA ALA A 83 -11.98 -7.60 -3.53
C ALA A 83 -13.06 -6.94 -4.39
N ALA A 84 -14.22 -6.61 -3.82
CA ALA A 84 -15.29 -5.91 -4.52
C ALA A 84 -14.91 -4.50 -4.95
N TYR A 85 -14.07 -3.80 -4.18
CA TYR A 85 -13.55 -2.47 -4.53
C TYR A 85 -12.58 -2.48 -5.72
N LEU A 86 -11.88 -3.60 -5.94
CA LEU A 86 -10.89 -3.75 -7.02
C LEU A 86 -11.48 -4.26 -8.35
N VAL A 87 -12.74 -4.68 -8.36
CA VAL A 87 -13.51 -5.05 -9.57
C VAL A 87 -14.19 -3.82 -10.15
#